data_AF-A0A7S3J9J2-F1
#
_entry.id   AF-A0A7S3J9J2-F1
#
_cell.length_a   1.000
_cell.length_b   1.000
_cell.length_c   1.000
_cell.angle_alpha   90.00
_cell.angle_beta   90.00
_cell.angle_gamma   90.00
#
_symmetry.space_group_name_H-M   'P 1'
#
loop_
_entity.id
_entity.type
_entity.pdbx_description
1 polymer ?
#
loop_
_entity_poly.entity_id
_entity_poly.type
_entity_poly.pdbx_seq_one_letter_code
_entity_poly.pdbx_strand_id
1 'polypeptide(L)'
;PETDLVLKNLSFSVKNKEKIGIVGRTGAGKSTICLALCRIVEAEEGTILIDGVDIKTLGLADLREKITIIPQDPSLFEGTLRFNLDPVGSIPDIELLKMAKKASLEELVNRDELGLEQIIEDGGKNLSSGE
;
A
#
# COMPACT_ATOMS: atom_id res chain seq x y z
N PRO A 1 6.45 -10.25 -28.05
CA PRO A 1 6.47 -11.61 -27.47
C PRO A 1 5.41 -11.70 -26.36
N GLU A 2 4.37 -12.52 -26.56
CA GLU A 2 3.38 -12.78 -25.51
C GLU A 2 4.07 -13.58 -24.39
N THR A 3 4.14 -12.99 -23.21
CA THR A 3 4.67 -13.62 -22.01
C THR A 3 3.62 -14.53 -21.41
N ASP A 4 4.04 -15.69 -20.90
CA ASP A 4 3.14 -16.62 -20.21
C ASP A 4 2.39 -15.97 -19.04
N LEU A 5 1.12 -16.37 -18.86
CA LEU A 5 0.32 -15.95 -17.71
C LEU A 5 0.97 -16.39 -16.39
N VAL A 6 1.13 -15.45 -15.46
CA VAL A 6 1.74 -15.70 -14.15
C VAL A 6 0.78 -16.45 -13.22
N LEU A 7 -0.49 -16.07 -13.22
CA LEU A 7 -1.55 -16.70 -12.42
C LEU A 7 -2.48 -17.49 -13.36
N LYS A 8 -2.75 -18.76 -13.03
CA LYS A 8 -3.57 -19.66 -13.85
C LYS A 8 -4.56 -20.39 -12.96
N ASN A 9 -5.85 -20.33 -13.29
CA ASN A 9 -6.93 -21.05 -12.58
C ASN A 9 -6.93 -20.86 -11.05
N LEU A 10 -6.61 -19.65 -10.58
CA LEU A 10 -6.61 -19.33 -9.15
C LEU A 10 -8.05 -19.11 -8.66
N SER A 11 -8.46 -19.83 -7.62
CA SER A 11 -9.77 -19.67 -6.99
C SER A 11 -9.65 -19.78 -5.47
N PHE A 12 -10.09 -18.73 -4.76
CA PHE A 12 -10.18 -18.70 -3.30
C PHE A 12 -11.17 -17.62 -2.86
N SER A 13 -11.61 -17.69 -1.60
CA SER A 13 -12.48 -16.69 -0.98
C SER A 13 -11.92 -16.30 0.38
N VAL A 14 -11.94 -15.00 0.70
CA VAL A 14 -11.54 -14.47 2.01
C VAL A 14 -12.76 -13.83 2.65
N LYS A 15 -13.07 -14.19 3.89
CA LYS A 15 -14.19 -13.60 4.63
C LYS A 15 -13.76 -12.30 5.31
N ASN A 16 -14.75 -11.49 5.66
CA ASN A 16 -14.52 -10.26 6.42
C ASN A 16 -13.74 -10.56 7.72
N LYS A 17 -12.72 -9.75 7.98
CA LYS A 17 -11.81 -9.84 9.14
C LYS A 17 -10.90 -11.07 9.19
N GLU A 18 -10.83 -11.88 8.14
CA GLU A 18 -9.84 -12.96 8.05
C GLU A 18 -8.44 -12.41 7.78
N LYS A 19 -7.44 -12.97 8.48
CA LYS A 19 -6.02 -12.72 8.24
C LYS A 19 -5.47 -13.88 7.43
N ILE A 20 -5.03 -13.60 6.20
CA ILE A 20 -4.54 -14.62 5.27
C ILE A 20 -3.05 -14.41 5.02
N GLY A 21 -2.28 -15.50 5.12
CA GLY A 21 -0.88 -15.55 4.69
C GLY A 21 -0.76 -16.26 3.35
N ILE A 22 -0.11 -15.63 2.37
CA ILE A 22 0.17 -16.25 1.07
C ILE A 22 1.63 -16.73 1.05
N VAL A 23 1.84 -18.04 0.92
CA VAL A 23 3.17 -18.66 0.93
C VAL A 23 3.48 -19.33 -0.41
N GLY A 24 4.75 -19.34 -0.79
CA GLY A 24 5.21 -19.94 -2.04
C GLY A 24 6.61 -19.48 -2.43
N ARG A 25 7.27 -20.21 -3.34
CA ARG A 25 8.61 -19.88 -3.84
C ARG A 25 8.66 -18.47 -4.46
N THR A 26 9.85 -17.89 -4.55
CA THR A 26 10.07 -16.65 -5.32
C THR A 26 9.60 -16.85 -6.76
N GLY A 27 8.89 -15.86 -7.32
CA GLY A 27 8.29 -15.95 -8.66
C GLY A 27 6.94 -16.68 -8.73
N ALA A 28 6.40 -17.22 -7.63
CA ALA A 28 5.11 -17.94 -7.63
C ALA A 28 3.86 -17.04 -7.81
N GLY A 29 4.01 -15.77 -8.20
CA GLY A 29 2.88 -14.86 -8.44
C GLY A 29 2.25 -14.22 -7.19
N LYS A 30 2.87 -14.33 -6.00
CA LYS A 30 2.35 -13.76 -4.75
C LYS A 30 2.09 -12.25 -4.86
N SER A 31 3.10 -11.49 -5.31
CA SER A 31 2.96 -10.04 -5.52
C SER A 31 1.96 -9.74 -6.63
N THR A 32 1.88 -10.58 -7.67
CA THR A 32 0.91 -10.46 -8.77
C THR A 32 -0.53 -10.53 -8.26
N ILE A 33 -0.83 -11.36 -7.26
CA ILE A 33 -2.16 -11.39 -6.61
C ILE A 33 -2.50 -10.02 -6.02
N CYS A 34 -1.58 -9.42 -5.25
CA CYS A 34 -1.79 -8.09 -4.66
C CYS A 34 -2.00 -7.01 -5.73
N LEU A 35 -1.21 -7.04 -6.81
CA LEU A 35 -1.34 -6.09 -7.92
C LEU A 35 -2.67 -6.24 -8.67
N ALA A 36 -3.17 -7.48 -8.84
CA ALA A 36 -4.45 -7.75 -9.46
C ALA A 36 -5.63 -7.24 -8.60
N LEU A 37 -5.56 -7.40 -7.27
CA LEU A 37 -6.58 -6.88 -6.34
C LEU A 37 -6.74 -5.35 -6.41
N CYS A 38 -5.65 -4.61 -6.65
CA CYS A 38 -5.69 -3.15 -6.84
C CYS A 38 -5.86 -2.71 -8.30
N ARG A 39 -6.06 -3.66 -9.22
CA ARG A 39 -6.12 -3.42 -10.67
C ARG A 39 -4.96 -2.55 -11.15
N ILE A 40 -3.75 -2.82 -10.65
CA ILE A 40 -2.50 -2.30 -11.22
C ILE A 40 -2.15 -3.13 -12.46
N VAL A 41 -2.45 -4.43 -12.40
CA VAL A 41 -2.46 -5.36 -13.53
C VAL A 41 -3.88 -5.89 -13.66
N GLU A 42 -4.46 -5.82 -14.87
CA GLU A 42 -5.80 -6.33 -15.13
C GLU A 42 -5.77 -7.86 -15.26
N ALA A 43 -6.84 -8.51 -14.79
CA ALA A 43 -7.00 -9.95 -14.94
C ALA A 43 -7.43 -10.30 -16.37
N GLU A 44 -6.58 -11.03 -17.09
CA GLU A 44 -6.84 -11.53 -18.46
C GLU A 44 -8.14 -12.35 -18.49
N GLU A 45 -8.29 -13.27 -17.54
CA GLU A 45 -9.46 -14.14 -17.42
C GLU A 45 -10.01 -14.16 -15.99
N GLY A 46 -11.28 -14.55 -15.85
CA GLY A 46 -11.97 -14.64 -14.57
C GLY A 46 -12.37 -13.30 -13.97
N THR A 47 -12.75 -13.36 -12.69
CA THR A 47 -13.40 -12.28 -11.97
C THR A 47 -12.89 -12.19 -10.53
N ILE A 48 -12.73 -10.97 -10.04
CA ILE A 48 -12.42 -10.69 -8.63
C ILE A 48 -13.62 -9.94 -8.05
N LEU A 49 -14.20 -10.49 -6.99
CA LEU A 49 -15.35 -9.90 -6.31
C LEU A 49 -14.91 -9.34 -4.96
N ILE A 50 -15.29 -8.09 -4.67
CA ILE A 50 -15.16 -7.50 -3.33
C ILE A 50 -16.57 -7.11 -2.88
N ASP A 51 -16.99 -7.62 -1.73
CA ASP A 51 -18.35 -7.47 -1.21
C ASP A 51 -19.46 -7.87 -2.22
N GLY A 52 -19.16 -8.86 -3.07
CA GLY A 52 -20.07 -9.35 -4.10
C GLY A 52 -20.11 -8.51 -5.38
N VAL A 53 -19.35 -7.41 -5.46
CA VAL A 53 -19.25 -6.54 -6.64
C VAL A 53 -18.00 -6.89 -7.44
N ASP A 54 -18.16 -7.05 -8.76
CA ASP A 54 -17.02 -7.22 -9.67
C ASP A 54 -16.23 -5.92 -9.76
N ILE A 55 -14.98 -5.96 -9.33
CA ILE A 55 -14.09 -4.79 -9.29
C ILE A 55 -13.80 -4.22 -10.69
N LYS A 56 -13.98 -5.01 -11.76
CA LYS A 56 -13.84 -4.54 -13.15
C LYS A 56 -14.89 -3.50 -13.51
N THR A 57 -16.03 -3.51 -12.82
CA THR A 57 -17.13 -2.55 -13.06
C THR A 57 -16.95 -1.21 -12.36
N LEU A 58 -16.00 -1.12 -11.41
CA LEU A 58 -15.73 0.08 -10.62
C LEU A 58 -14.69 0.99 -11.29
N GLY A 59 -14.77 2.29 -11.00
CA GLY A 59 -13.68 3.22 -11.31
C GLY A 59 -12.43 2.88 -10.49
N LEU A 60 -11.24 3.11 -11.06
CA LEU A 60 -9.99 2.82 -10.37
C LEU A 60 -9.81 3.66 -9.10
N ALA A 61 -10.28 4.92 -9.11
CA ALA A 61 -10.24 5.79 -7.94
C ALA A 61 -11.11 5.22 -6.80
N ASP A 62 -12.37 4.89 -7.10
CA ASP A 62 -13.32 4.35 -6.12
C ASP A 62 -12.82 3.04 -5.50
N LEU A 63 -12.24 2.15 -6.32
CA LEU A 63 -11.66 0.90 -5.84
C LEU A 63 -10.45 1.13 -4.94
N ARG A 64 -9.49 1.95 -5.39
CA ARG A 64 -8.21 2.16 -4.71
C ARG A 64 -8.34 3.02 -3.46
N GLU A 65 -9.39 3.82 -3.32
CA GLU A 65 -9.70 4.52 -2.06
C GLU A 65 -10.08 3.53 -0.94
N LYS A 66 -10.63 2.36 -1.28
CA LYS A 66 -11.08 1.35 -0.31
C LYS A 66 -10.06 0.24 -0.04
N ILE A 67 -8.94 0.21 -0.76
CA ILE A 67 -7.89 -0.81 -0.62
C ILE A 67 -6.55 -0.13 -0.37
N THR A 68 -5.87 -0.53 0.71
CA THR A 68 -4.51 -0.07 1.01
C THR A 68 -3.50 -1.17 0.71
N ILE A 69 -2.44 -0.83 -0.01
CA ILE A 69 -1.26 -1.68 -0.23
C ILE A 69 -0.05 -1.04 0.44
N ILE A 70 0.75 -1.86 1.11
CA ILE A 70 2.10 -1.51 1.53
C ILE A 70 3.05 -2.17 0.52
N PRO A 71 3.82 -1.41 -0.27
CA PRO A 71 4.74 -1.97 -1.26
C PRO A 71 5.88 -2.74 -0.58
N GLN A 72 6.53 -3.65 -1.33
CA GLN A 72 7.71 -4.36 -0.81
C GLN A 72 8.91 -3.42 -0.62
N ASP A 73 9.11 -2.51 -1.58
CA ASP A 73 10.12 -1.47 -1.51
C ASP A 73 9.43 -0.14 -1.18
N PRO A 74 9.63 0.43 0.01
CA PRO A 74 9.06 1.73 0.36
C PRO A 74 9.72 2.81 -0.50
N SER A 75 8.89 3.70 -1.07
CA SER A 75 9.34 4.87 -1.82
C SER A 75 8.82 6.12 -1.14
N LEU A 76 9.72 6.97 -0.64
CA LEU A 76 9.40 8.28 -0.09
C LEU A 76 9.76 9.37 -1.09
N PHE A 77 8.92 10.40 -1.13
CA PHE A 77 9.15 11.58 -1.96
C PHE A 77 9.98 12.60 -1.18
N GLU A 78 10.85 13.31 -1.90
CA GLU A 78 11.53 14.47 -1.35
C GLU A 78 10.50 15.53 -0.90
N GLY A 79 10.62 16.00 0.34
CA GLY A 79 9.64 16.92 0.93
C GLY A 79 9.63 16.83 2.45
N THR A 80 8.48 17.09 3.07
CA THR A 80 8.34 16.95 4.52
C THR A 80 7.82 15.56 4.91
N LEU A 81 8.05 15.16 6.16
CA LEU A 81 7.41 13.97 6.71
C LEU A 81 5.87 14.09 6.64
N ARG A 82 5.34 15.29 6.91
CA ARG A 82 3.93 15.62 6.75
C ARG A 82 3.42 15.30 5.35
N PHE A 83 4.13 15.75 4.31
CA PHE A 83 3.76 15.51 2.92
C PHE A 83 3.73 14.02 2.57
N ASN A 84 4.69 13.25 3.06
CA ASN A 84 4.72 11.81 2.83
C ASN A 84 3.60 11.05 3.56
N LEU A 85 3.16 11.55 4.73
CA LEU A 85 2.05 10.96 5.49
C LEU A 85 0.66 11.37 4.98
N ASP A 86 0.52 12.62 4.54
CA ASP A 86 -0.72 13.19 4.01
C ASP A 86 -0.43 14.19 2.88
N PRO A 87 -0.27 13.70 1.64
CA PRO A 87 0.05 14.55 0.49
C PRO A 87 -1.01 15.60 0.17
N VAL A 88 -2.26 15.37 0.60
CA VAL A 88 -3.40 16.28 0.35
C VAL A 88 -3.53 17.33 1.45
N GLY A 89 -2.93 17.10 2.62
CA GLY A 89 -3.03 18.01 3.77
C GLY A 89 -4.43 18.08 4.38
N SER A 90 -5.21 17.01 4.23
CA SER A 90 -6.59 16.91 4.73
C SER A 90 -6.70 16.54 6.21
N ILE A 91 -5.62 15.99 6.79
CA ILE A 91 -5.59 15.45 8.14
C ILE A 91 -4.93 16.47 9.10
N PRO A 92 -5.59 16.82 10.21
CA PRO A 92 -4.98 17.68 11.24
C PRO A 92 -3.75 17.04 11.87
N ASP A 93 -2.75 17.85 12.22
CA ASP A 93 -1.49 17.42 12.83
C ASP A 93 -1.69 16.55 14.06
N ILE A 94 -2.66 16.91 14.91
CA ILE A 94 -2.96 16.15 16.13
C ILE A 94 -3.43 14.72 15.84
N GLU A 95 -4.06 14.48 14.70
CA GLU A 95 -4.47 13.16 14.25
C GLU A 95 -3.31 12.41 13.60
N LEU A 96 -2.51 13.09 12.76
CA LEU A 96 -1.29 12.52 12.19
C LEU A 96 -0.31 12.06 13.29
N LEU A 97 -0.08 12.87 14.33
CA LEU A 97 0.77 12.51 15.46
C LEU A 97 0.25 11.28 16.22
N LYS A 98 -1.07 11.15 16.37
CA LYS A 98 -1.68 9.95 16.97
C LYS A 98 -1.48 8.72 16.10
N MET A 99 -1.59 8.85 14.78
CA MET A 99 -1.36 7.76 13.83
C MET A 99 0.11 7.36 13.79
N ALA A 100 1.03 8.33 13.74
CA ALA A 100 2.47 8.10 13.81
C ALA A 100 2.86 7.35 15.08
N LYS A 101 2.30 7.73 16.24
CA LYS A 101 2.49 6.99 17.50
C LYS A 101 2.00 5.54 17.43
N LYS A 102 0.84 5.29 16.82
CA LYS A 102 0.32 3.91 16.62
C LYS A 102 1.16 3.08 15.66
N ALA A 103 1.84 3.73 14.71
CA ALA A 103 2.77 3.11 13.78
C ALA A 103 4.21 3.01 14.33
N SER A 104 4.42 3.35 15.62
CA SER A 104 5.75 3.37 16.26
C SER A 104 6.74 4.36 15.64
N LEU A 105 6.25 5.43 14.99
CA LEU A 105 7.05 6.52 14.41
C LEU A 105 7.24 7.70 15.37
N GLU A 106 6.89 7.56 16.65
CA GLU A 106 6.96 8.65 17.64
C GLU A 106 8.40 9.16 17.84
N GLU A 107 9.40 8.26 17.83
CA GLU A 107 10.81 8.64 17.94
C GLU A 107 11.29 9.43 16.71
N LEU A 108 10.91 8.99 15.51
CA LEU A 108 11.23 9.67 14.25
C LEU A 108 10.68 11.10 14.26
N VAL A 109 9.42 11.27 14.66
CA VAL A 109 8.79 12.59 14.72
C VAL A 109 9.48 13.48 15.76
N ASN A 110 9.86 12.97 16.92
CA ASN A 110 10.41 13.77 18.01
C ASN A 110 11.93 14.00 17.93
N ARG A 111 12.64 13.33 17.01
CA ARG A 111 14.10 13.46 16.83
C ARG A 111 14.51 14.84 16.32
N ASP A 112 13.67 15.46 15.51
CA ASP A 112 13.90 16.76 14.89
C ASP A 112 12.96 17.80 15.51
N GLU A 113 13.47 19.00 15.79
CA GLU A 113 12.65 20.11 16.31
C GLU A 113 11.55 20.53 15.33
N LEU A 114 11.71 20.23 14.03
CA LEU A 114 10.73 20.47 12.99
C LEU A 114 9.55 19.47 13.04
N GLY A 115 9.67 18.35 13.74
CA GLY A 115 8.57 17.40 13.92
C GLY A 115 8.07 16.81 12.61
N LEU A 116 6.81 17.10 12.26
CA LEU A 116 6.21 16.71 10.97
C LEU A 116 6.80 17.47 9.77
N GLU A 117 7.40 18.63 10.00
CA GLU A 117 8.01 19.45 8.95
C GLU A 117 9.47 19.08 8.69
N GLN A 118 9.99 18.03 9.33
CA GLN A 118 11.33 17.51 9.05
C GLN A 118 11.46 17.11 7.57
N ILE A 119 12.64 17.36 7.00
CA ILE A 119 12.91 17.09 5.59
C ILE A 119 13.20 15.60 5.39
N ILE A 120 12.53 15.01 4.42
CA ILE A 120 12.76 13.66 3.89
C ILE A 120 13.47 13.82 2.56
N GLU A 121 14.63 13.17 2.43
CA GLU A 121 15.36 13.13 1.17
C GLU A 121 14.73 12.15 0.19
N ASP A 122 14.97 12.34 -1.11
CA ASP A 122 14.50 11.44 -2.17
C ASP A 122 14.80 9.97 -1.86
N GLY A 123 13.74 9.15 -1.80
CA GLY A 123 13.83 7.73 -1.48
C GLY A 123 14.05 7.42 0.00
N GLY A 124 13.96 8.41 0.90
CA GLY A 124 14.15 8.22 2.34
C GLY A 124 15.60 7.97 2.73
N LYS A 125 16.58 8.50 1.98
CA LYS A 125 18.02 8.27 2.20
C LYS A 125 18.51 8.67 3.61
N ASN A 126 17.82 9.59 4.25
CA ASN A 126 18.08 10.04 5.61
C ASN A 126 17.31 9.26 6.70
N LEU A 127 16.61 8.18 6.33
CA LEU A 127 15.91 7.27 7.23
C LEU A 127 16.57 5.89 7.23
N SER A 128 16.42 5.17 8.34
CA SER A 128 16.77 3.75 8.41
C SER A 128 15.71 2.90 7.70
N SER A 129 16.06 1.67 7.31
CA SER A 129 15.12 0.78 6.60
C SER A 129 13.90 0.34 7.41
N GLY A 130 13.88 0.60 8.72
CA GLY A 130 12.75 0.29 9.60
C GLY A 130 11.86 1.50 9.93
N GLU A 131 12.28 2.70 9.55
CA GLU A 131 11.51 3.96 9.61
C GLU A 131 10.76 4.18 8.30
#